data_AF-A0A368KZB1-F1
#
_entry.id   AF-A0A368KZB1-F1
#
_cell.length_a   1.000
_cell.length_b   1.000
_cell.length_c   1.000
_cell.angle_alpha   90.00
_cell.angle_beta   90.00
_cell.angle_gamma   90.00
#
_symmetry.space_group_name_H-M   'P 1'
#
loop_
_entity.id
_entity.type
_entity.pdbx_description
1 polymer ?
#
loop_
_entity_poly.entity_id
_entity_poly.type
_entity_poly.pdbx_seq_one_letter_code
_entity_poly.pdbx_strand_id
1 'polypeptide(L)'
;MLALCEFNTGRAIALSERYLHEIDETEFSPLKIGESYLVYGLKFIFDRIDYLVCASGQNPMWAPSSLFKLVDTRIPDNWEICMTKSNSDFALLYDTFKIDCVIGYPSLTNNYSHYIGLLERSIDELQRFFEEKHRADAWWDLTVQECTFVLNASGTELKELFDVINRERVSLSEHNSVTSSIKPQSVKVTNNNGALLWERSTPTLAEWGEVWMPSDIEDRLKKGQYQYVNGETSDTITVVFTPYGGLDFNITFNKINGLVIGKPSEAR
;
A
#
# COMPACT_ATOMS: atom_id res chain seq x y z
N MET A 1 -4.84 3.52 7.62
CA MET A 1 -5.53 2.22 7.52
C MET A 1 -6.38 2.08 8.77
N LEU A 2 -7.64 1.65 8.61
CA LEU A 2 -8.60 1.49 9.72
C LEU A 2 -9.07 0.04 9.80
N ALA A 3 -8.98 -0.54 10.99
CA ALA A 3 -9.26 -1.95 11.26
C ALA A 3 -10.32 -2.08 12.36
N LEU A 4 -11.42 -2.79 12.07
CA LEU A 4 -12.44 -3.14 13.04
C LEU A 4 -12.03 -4.42 13.76
N CYS A 5 -11.96 -4.39 15.08
CA CYS A 5 -11.68 -5.58 15.89
C CYS A 5 -12.89 -6.52 15.89
N GLU A 6 -12.75 -7.72 15.33
CA GLU A 6 -13.78 -8.77 15.34
C GLU A 6 -13.54 -9.77 16.47
N PHE A 7 -12.28 -9.95 16.86
CA PHE A 7 -11.85 -10.88 17.90
C PHE A 7 -10.74 -10.27 18.76
N ASN A 8 -10.61 -10.70 20.00
CA ASN A 8 -9.57 -10.21 20.90
C ASN A 8 -8.88 -11.34 21.69
N THR A 9 -9.02 -12.59 21.25
CA THR A 9 -8.38 -13.75 21.88
C THR A 9 -7.68 -14.63 20.83
N GLY A 10 -6.68 -15.40 21.29
CA GLY A 10 -5.90 -16.29 20.43
C GLY A 10 -6.68 -17.43 19.80
N ARG A 11 -7.90 -17.72 20.29
CA ARG A 11 -8.83 -18.68 19.66
C ARG A 11 -9.16 -18.32 18.21
N ALA A 12 -9.21 -17.03 17.89
CA ALA A 12 -9.50 -16.57 16.53
C ALA A 12 -8.31 -16.69 15.56
N ILE A 13 -7.11 -16.93 16.08
CA ILE A 13 -5.87 -17.06 15.29
C ILE A 13 -5.71 -18.52 14.89
N ALA A 14 -5.53 -18.77 13.59
CA ALA A 14 -5.26 -20.10 13.07
C ALA A 14 -4.01 -20.70 13.73
N LEU A 15 -4.01 -22.00 14.03
CA LEU A 15 -2.87 -22.66 14.70
C LEU A 15 -1.54 -22.47 13.96
N SER A 16 -1.57 -22.36 12.62
CA SER A 16 -0.39 -22.09 11.79
C SER A 16 0.16 -20.66 11.94
N GLU A 17 -0.69 -19.71 12.33
CA GLU A 17 -0.33 -18.29 12.47
C GLU A 17 0.07 -17.91 13.91
N ARG A 18 -0.09 -18.83 14.88
CA ARG A 18 0.23 -18.54 16.28
C ARG A 18 1.71 -18.32 16.48
N TYR A 19 2.04 -17.23 17.17
CA TYR A 19 3.40 -16.75 17.36
C TYR A 19 3.72 -16.60 18.86
N LEU A 20 4.98 -16.79 19.27
CA LEU A 20 5.42 -16.67 20.68
C LEU A 20 4.56 -17.42 21.70
N HIS A 21 4.20 -18.67 21.39
CA HIS A 21 3.42 -19.55 22.28
C HIS A 21 2.01 -19.05 22.61
N GLU A 22 1.40 -18.26 21.72
CA GLU A 22 -0.03 -17.96 21.78
C GLU A 22 -0.88 -19.23 21.87
N ILE A 23 -1.91 -19.19 22.71
CA ILE A 23 -2.91 -20.24 22.93
C ILE A 23 -4.32 -19.65 22.75
N ASP A 24 -5.36 -20.48 22.83
CA ASP A 24 -6.75 -20.03 22.67
C ASP A 24 -7.11 -18.92 23.66
N GLU A 25 -6.59 -19.02 24.88
CA GLU A 25 -6.82 -18.11 26.01
C GLU A 25 -5.92 -16.87 26.01
N THR A 26 -5.03 -16.71 25.01
CA THR A 26 -4.21 -15.50 24.93
C THR A 26 -5.10 -14.29 24.67
N GLU A 27 -5.18 -13.38 25.64
CA GLU A 27 -5.98 -12.16 25.56
C GLU A 27 -5.16 -11.01 24.94
N PHE A 28 -5.74 -10.33 23.95
CA PHE A 28 -5.17 -9.15 23.31
C PHE A 28 -5.75 -7.86 23.89
N SER A 29 -5.83 -7.78 25.22
CA SER A 29 -6.18 -6.55 25.92
C SER A 29 -5.13 -5.47 25.66
N PRO A 30 -5.51 -4.22 25.36
CA PRO A 30 -6.81 -3.59 25.60
C PRO A 30 -7.80 -3.57 24.41
N LEU A 31 -7.64 -4.43 23.40
CA LEU A 31 -8.56 -4.47 22.26
C LEU A 31 -9.98 -4.89 22.67
N LYS A 32 -10.97 -4.18 22.13
CA LYS A 32 -12.39 -4.45 22.31
C LYS A 32 -13.05 -4.80 20.99
N ILE A 33 -13.78 -5.91 20.99
CA ILE A 33 -14.58 -6.33 19.85
C ILE A 33 -15.60 -5.24 19.50
N GLY A 34 -15.70 -4.90 18.22
CA GLY A 34 -16.58 -3.86 17.69
C GLY A 34 -15.99 -2.45 17.68
N GLU A 35 -14.84 -2.21 18.31
CA GLU A 35 -14.11 -0.94 18.18
C GLU A 35 -13.23 -0.92 16.93
N SER A 36 -13.09 0.26 16.32
CA SER A 36 -12.19 0.48 15.18
C SER A 36 -10.89 1.14 15.66
N TYR A 37 -9.78 0.72 15.07
CA TYR A 37 -8.44 1.16 15.41
C TYR A 37 -7.71 1.61 14.15
N LEU A 38 -7.04 2.76 14.23
CA LEU A 38 -6.03 3.11 13.24
C LEU A 38 -4.82 2.21 13.40
N VAL A 39 -4.28 1.78 12.25
CA VAL A 39 -3.05 1.01 12.17
C VAL A 39 -1.89 1.97 11.91
N TYR A 40 -0.89 1.94 12.77
CA TYR A 40 0.29 2.84 12.75
C TYR A 40 1.55 2.16 12.20
N GLY A 41 1.48 0.86 11.95
CA GLY A 41 2.56 0.08 11.38
C GLY A 41 2.15 -1.36 11.14
N LEU A 42 2.90 -2.03 10.30
CA LEU A 42 2.76 -3.44 9.94
C LEU A 42 4.08 -4.14 10.23
N LYS A 43 4.03 -5.38 10.70
CA LYS A 43 5.18 -6.27 10.64
C LYS A 43 4.76 -7.62 10.07
N PHE A 44 5.64 -8.20 9.27
CA PHE A 44 5.43 -9.49 8.62
C PHE A 44 6.30 -10.51 9.32
N ILE A 45 5.69 -11.57 9.81
CA ILE A 45 6.34 -12.67 10.54
C ILE A 45 5.93 -13.97 9.85
N PHE A 46 6.84 -14.60 9.10
CA PHE A 46 6.49 -15.72 8.23
C PHE A 46 5.36 -15.36 7.25
N ASP A 47 4.20 -16.01 7.37
CA ASP A 47 2.97 -15.78 6.60
C ASP A 47 1.94 -14.91 7.34
N ARG A 48 2.25 -14.44 8.55
CA ARG A 48 1.38 -13.61 9.39
C ARG A 48 1.72 -12.12 9.31
N ILE A 49 0.68 -11.29 9.34
CA ILE A 49 0.78 -9.83 9.46
C ILE A 49 0.28 -9.42 10.85
N ASP A 50 1.07 -8.61 11.55
CA ASP A 50 0.66 -7.93 12.77
C ASP A 50 0.49 -6.44 12.52
N TYR A 51 -0.54 -5.85 13.14
CA TYR A 51 -0.83 -4.42 13.14
C TYR A 51 -0.35 -3.78 14.44
N LEU A 52 0.35 -2.64 14.32
CA LEU A 52 0.61 -1.75 15.44
C LEU A 52 -0.63 -0.88 15.64
N VAL A 53 -1.34 -1.11 16.73
CA VAL A 53 -2.59 -0.42 17.08
C VAL A 53 -2.47 0.23 18.44
N CYS A 54 -3.29 1.23 18.71
CA CYS A 54 -3.31 1.94 19.99
C CYS A 54 -4.76 2.21 20.38
N ALA A 55 -5.21 1.56 21.46
CA ALA A 55 -6.51 1.83 22.05
C ALA A 55 -6.49 3.18 22.79
N SER A 56 -7.65 3.83 22.87
CA SER A 56 -7.76 5.16 23.50
C SER A 56 -7.25 5.14 24.94
N GLY A 57 -6.29 6.02 25.25
CA GLY A 57 -5.67 6.13 26.58
C GLY A 57 -4.74 4.96 26.96
N GLN A 58 -4.33 4.13 26.00
CA GLN A 58 -3.47 2.97 26.21
C GLN A 58 -2.17 3.08 25.41
N ASN A 59 -1.16 2.29 25.79
CA ASN A 59 0.08 2.16 25.03
C ASN A 59 -0.15 1.38 23.73
N PRO A 60 0.66 1.63 22.68
CA PRO A 60 0.60 0.85 21.47
C PRO A 60 0.91 -0.63 21.71
N MET A 61 0.34 -1.49 20.87
CA MET A 61 0.63 -2.91 20.86
C MET A 61 0.61 -3.48 19.45
N TRP A 62 1.40 -4.53 19.24
CA TRP A 62 1.29 -5.36 18.06
C TRP A 62 0.20 -6.40 18.27
N ALA A 63 -0.70 -6.55 17.30
CA ALA A 63 -1.76 -7.54 17.34
C ALA A 63 -1.92 -8.22 15.96
N PRO A 64 -2.21 -9.53 15.91
CA PRO A 64 -2.44 -10.24 14.66
C PRO A 64 -3.55 -9.61 13.84
N SER A 65 -3.30 -9.43 12.54
CA SER A 65 -4.28 -8.90 11.59
C SER A 65 -5.54 -9.77 11.50
N SER A 66 -5.45 -11.08 11.74
CA SER A 66 -6.59 -12.01 11.76
C SER A 66 -7.61 -11.73 12.87
N LEU A 67 -7.29 -10.88 13.84
CA LEU A 67 -8.24 -10.36 14.83
C LEU A 67 -9.14 -9.25 14.28
N PHE A 68 -8.84 -8.73 13.09
CA PHE A 68 -9.48 -7.54 12.54
C PHE A 68 -10.04 -7.75 11.14
N LYS A 69 -11.07 -6.96 10.84
CA LYS A 69 -11.54 -6.71 9.49
C LYS A 69 -11.13 -5.30 9.05
N LEU A 70 -10.46 -5.19 7.91
CA LEU A 70 -10.13 -3.87 7.36
C LEU A 70 -11.40 -3.14 6.90
N VAL A 71 -11.59 -1.94 7.43
CA VAL A 71 -12.66 -1.01 7.03
C VAL A 71 -12.15 -0.04 5.98
N ASP A 72 -10.87 0.32 6.08
CA ASP A 72 -10.22 1.22 5.14
C ASP A 72 -8.74 0.84 4.96
N THR A 73 -8.33 0.70 3.70
CA THR A 73 -7.02 0.19 3.29
C THR A 73 -6.01 1.27 2.97
N ARG A 74 -6.37 2.56 3.05
CA ARG A 74 -5.45 3.68 2.78
C ARG A 74 -4.29 3.66 3.76
N ILE A 75 -3.08 3.87 3.26
CA ILE A 75 -1.86 4.02 4.06
C ILE A 75 -1.36 5.47 3.94
N PRO A 76 -0.79 6.05 5.00
CA PRO A 76 -0.15 7.36 4.92
C PRO A 76 1.03 7.37 3.93
N ASP A 77 1.15 8.43 3.14
CA ASP A 77 2.17 8.56 2.07
C ASP A 77 3.61 8.62 2.60
N ASN A 78 3.78 8.92 3.89
CA ASN A 78 5.09 8.97 4.55
C ASN A 78 5.52 7.63 5.14
N TRP A 79 4.80 6.54 4.87
CA TRP A 79 5.21 5.22 5.32
C TRP A 79 6.40 4.70 4.51
N GLU A 80 7.32 4.07 5.21
CA GLU A 80 8.51 3.46 4.66
C GLU A 80 8.52 1.95 4.93
N ILE A 81 9.46 1.25 4.29
CA ILE A 81 9.60 -0.19 4.39
C ILE A 81 11.02 -0.52 4.86
N CYS A 82 11.12 -1.31 5.92
CA CYS A 82 12.37 -1.88 6.40
C CYS A 82 12.37 -3.40 6.16
N MET A 83 13.18 -3.85 5.19
CA MET A 83 13.50 -5.26 4.99
C MET A 83 14.54 -5.68 6.02
N THR A 84 14.08 -6.23 7.15
CA THR A 84 14.89 -6.44 8.37
C THR A 84 16.14 -7.28 8.11
N LYS A 85 16.04 -8.33 7.28
CA LYS A 85 17.16 -9.19 6.89
C LYS A 85 18.28 -8.45 6.14
N SER A 86 17.93 -7.40 5.43
CA SER A 86 18.87 -6.61 4.61
C SER A 86 19.34 -5.34 5.32
N ASN A 87 18.82 -5.04 6.50
CA ASN A 87 19.17 -3.88 7.31
C ASN A 87 19.97 -4.33 8.53
N SER A 88 21.24 -3.92 8.64
CA SER A 88 22.15 -4.35 9.72
C SER A 88 21.62 -4.05 11.11
N ASP A 89 20.92 -2.92 11.28
CA ASP A 89 20.44 -2.46 12.58
C ASP A 89 19.20 -3.26 13.01
N PHE A 90 18.47 -3.82 12.04
CA PHE A 90 17.24 -4.59 12.26
C PHE A 90 17.43 -6.10 12.05
N ALA A 91 18.61 -6.57 11.66
CA ALA A 91 18.88 -7.97 11.34
C ALA A 91 18.50 -8.92 12.49
N LEU A 92 18.66 -8.48 13.75
CA LEU A 92 18.27 -9.27 14.92
C LEU A 92 16.78 -9.62 14.95
N LEU A 93 15.92 -8.75 14.39
CA LEU A 93 14.48 -9.03 14.27
C LEU A 93 14.20 -10.22 13.36
N TYR A 94 14.94 -10.35 12.26
CA TYR A 94 14.82 -11.51 11.38
C TYR A 94 15.46 -12.75 12.03
N ASP A 95 16.67 -12.60 12.54
CA ASP A 95 17.45 -13.73 13.04
C ASP A 95 16.79 -14.40 14.26
N THR A 96 16.22 -13.60 15.16
CA THR A 96 15.60 -14.08 16.40
C THR A 96 14.09 -14.31 16.25
N PHE A 97 13.39 -13.34 15.65
CA PHE A 97 11.92 -13.28 15.67
C PHE A 97 11.29 -13.60 14.32
N LYS A 98 12.11 -13.80 13.28
CA LYS A 98 11.65 -14.08 11.91
C LYS A 98 10.69 -13.02 11.39
N ILE A 99 10.84 -11.79 11.88
CA ILE A 99 10.17 -10.62 11.32
C ILE A 99 10.91 -10.28 10.03
N ASP A 100 10.28 -10.47 8.87
CA ASP A 100 10.86 -10.24 7.54
C ASP A 100 10.86 -8.76 7.14
N CYS A 101 9.81 -8.05 7.54
CA CYS A 101 9.54 -6.71 7.10
C CYS A 101 8.79 -5.91 8.16
N VAL A 102 9.15 -4.64 8.32
CA VAL A 102 8.39 -3.64 9.09
C VAL A 102 8.01 -2.49 8.16
N ILE A 103 6.75 -2.08 8.18
CA ILE A 103 6.23 -0.95 7.40
C ILE A 103 5.59 0.03 8.37
N GLY A 104 5.83 1.33 8.20
CA GLY A 104 5.21 2.35 9.04
C GLY A 104 5.90 3.70 8.91
N TYR A 105 5.68 4.58 9.89
CA TYR A 105 6.31 5.90 9.90
C TYR A 105 7.85 5.79 10.02
N PRO A 106 8.62 6.79 9.53
CA PRO A 106 10.07 6.65 9.34
C PRO A 106 10.87 6.26 10.59
N SER A 107 10.47 6.72 11.78
CA SER A 107 11.17 6.32 13.01
C SER A 107 10.88 4.89 13.44
N LEU A 108 9.78 4.25 13.00
CA LEU A 108 9.52 2.84 13.25
C LEU A 108 10.44 1.93 12.41
N THR A 109 10.77 2.37 11.19
CA THR A 109 11.48 1.57 10.18
C THR A 109 12.99 1.81 10.16
N ASN A 110 13.44 3.01 10.57
CA ASN A 110 14.85 3.41 10.49
C ASN A 110 15.54 3.55 11.86
N ASN A 111 14.83 3.34 12.97
CA ASN A 111 15.42 3.42 14.30
C ASN A 111 15.08 2.18 15.12
N TYR A 112 16.05 1.26 15.22
CA TYR A 112 15.90 0.02 15.97
C TYR A 112 15.61 0.28 17.47
N SER A 113 16.23 1.30 18.05
CA SER A 113 15.99 1.69 19.45
C SER A 113 14.55 2.14 19.67
N HIS A 114 13.95 2.83 18.70
CA HIS A 114 12.54 3.19 18.77
C HIS A 114 11.65 1.95 18.71
N TYR A 115 11.86 1.06 17.73
CA TYR A 115 11.09 -0.18 17.60
C TYR A 115 11.10 -1.01 18.88
N ILE A 116 12.30 -1.24 19.46
CA ILE A 116 12.44 -1.99 20.72
C ILE A 116 11.84 -1.20 21.89
N GLY A 117 12.05 0.11 21.95
CA GLY A 117 11.49 0.95 23.00
C GLY A 117 9.96 0.92 23.07
N LEU A 118 9.26 0.73 21.93
CA LEU A 118 7.81 0.49 21.95
C LEU A 118 7.44 -0.85 22.59
N LEU A 119 8.19 -1.91 22.29
CA LEU A 119 7.98 -3.23 22.89
C LEU A 119 8.27 -3.22 24.40
N GLU A 120 9.36 -2.56 24.79
CA GLU A 120 9.81 -2.42 26.18
C GLU A 120 9.05 -1.35 26.96
N ARG A 121 8.21 -0.56 26.29
CA ARG A 121 7.44 0.56 26.87
C ARG A 121 8.34 1.63 27.50
N SER A 122 9.44 1.96 26.83
CA SER A 122 10.31 3.08 27.18
C SER A 122 9.54 4.39 27.10
N ILE A 123 9.64 5.23 28.14
CA ILE A 123 8.88 6.49 28.25
C ILE A 123 9.16 7.42 27.07
N ASP A 124 10.44 7.61 26.74
CA ASP A 124 10.86 8.54 25.68
C ASP A 124 10.38 8.06 24.29
N GLU A 125 10.42 6.75 24.06
CA GLU A 125 9.99 6.17 22.78
C GLU A 125 8.46 6.10 22.66
N LEU A 126 7.74 5.91 23.78
CA LEU A 126 6.28 6.04 23.82
C LEU A 126 5.85 7.48 23.54
N GLN A 127 6.53 8.48 24.12
CA GLN A 127 6.25 9.88 23.83
C GLN A 127 6.41 10.16 22.34
N ARG A 128 7.52 9.71 21.74
CA ARG A 128 7.75 9.82 20.29
C ARG A 128 6.65 9.13 19.47
N PHE A 129 6.19 7.95 19.89
CA PHE A 129 5.06 7.30 19.23
C PHE A 129 3.78 8.14 19.31
N PHE A 130 3.47 8.75 20.46
CA PHE A 130 2.25 9.56 20.58
C PHE A 130 2.29 10.84 19.73
N GLU A 131 3.47 11.38 19.45
CA GLU A 131 3.64 12.47 18.48
C GLU A 131 3.31 12.01 17.05
N GLU A 132 3.81 10.83 16.65
CA GLU A 132 3.48 10.24 15.33
C GLU A 132 2.01 9.81 15.25
N LYS A 133 1.45 9.28 16.35
CA LYS A 133 0.03 8.97 16.48
C LYS A 133 -0.81 10.22 16.20
N HIS A 134 -0.48 11.34 16.84
CA HIS A 134 -1.22 12.59 16.65
C HIS A 134 -1.20 13.07 15.20
N ARG A 135 -0.06 12.93 14.51
CA ARG A 135 0.05 13.25 13.07
C ARG A 135 -0.80 12.33 12.20
N ALA A 136 -0.75 11.02 12.47
CA ALA A 136 -1.52 10.02 11.74
C ALA A 136 -3.03 10.19 11.95
N ASP A 137 -3.47 10.45 13.18
CA ASP A 137 -4.86 10.77 13.52
C ASP A 137 -5.34 12.00 12.73
N ALA A 138 -4.57 13.08 12.75
CA ALA A 138 -4.91 14.33 12.05
C ALA A 138 -5.00 14.14 10.53
N TRP A 139 -4.08 13.37 9.94
CA TRP A 139 -4.13 13.01 8.53
C TRP A 139 -5.41 12.21 8.21
N TRP A 140 -5.79 11.28 9.07
CA TRP A 140 -7.00 10.48 8.90
C TRP A 140 -8.27 11.34 8.92
N ASP A 141 -8.39 12.23 9.90
CA ASP A 141 -9.56 13.09 10.07
C ASP A 141 -9.76 14.03 8.87
N LEU A 142 -8.67 14.62 8.36
CA LEU A 142 -8.71 15.45 7.15
C LEU A 142 -9.19 14.66 5.93
N THR A 143 -8.66 13.45 5.74
CA THR A 143 -9.00 12.62 4.59
C THR A 143 -10.47 12.17 4.63
N VAL A 144 -11.05 11.93 5.82
CA VAL A 144 -12.48 11.62 5.97
C VAL A 144 -13.35 12.84 5.68
N GLN A 145 -12.93 14.03 6.09
CA GLN A 145 -13.66 15.28 5.81
C GLN A 145 -13.67 15.60 4.31
N GLU A 146 -12.55 15.45 3.61
CA GLU A 146 -12.48 15.64 2.16
C GLU A 146 -13.42 14.71 1.40
N CYS A 147 -13.44 13.41 1.74
CA CYS A 147 -14.37 12.45 1.12
C CYS A 147 -15.84 12.82 1.40
N THR A 148 -16.15 13.26 2.61
CA THR A 148 -17.52 13.64 3.00
C THR A 148 -17.98 14.92 2.27
N PHE A 149 -17.08 15.88 2.09
CA PHE A 149 -17.35 17.10 1.33
C PHE A 149 -17.63 16.80 -0.15
N VAL A 150 -16.81 15.95 -0.77
CA VAL A 150 -17.00 15.53 -2.18
C VAL A 150 -18.33 14.81 -2.39
N LEU A 151 -18.78 14.00 -1.44
CA LEU A 151 -20.05 13.28 -1.54
C LEU A 151 -21.28 14.17 -1.31
N ASN A 152 -21.14 15.24 -0.50
CA ASN A 152 -22.23 16.18 -0.24
C ASN A 152 -22.39 17.27 -1.32
N ALA A 153 -21.38 17.48 -2.17
CA ALA A 153 -21.47 18.34 -3.34
C ALA A 153 -22.30 17.66 -4.45
N SER A 154 -23.62 17.62 -4.28
CA SER A 154 -24.55 17.05 -5.25
C SER A 154 -24.61 17.86 -6.55
N GLY A 155 -24.34 17.19 -7.67
CA GLY A 155 -25.04 17.35 -8.96
C GLY A 155 -24.62 18.47 -9.92
N THR A 156 -24.09 19.62 -9.46
CA THR A 156 -23.84 20.77 -10.36
C THR A 156 -22.48 21.44 -10.16
N GLU A 157 -21.97 21.48 -8.93
CA GLU A 157 -20.71 22.16 -8.60
C GLU A 157 -19.46 21.35 -9.01
N LEU A 158 -19.56 20.02 -9.10
CA LEU A 158 -18.44 19.16 -9.53
C LEU A 158 -17.99 19.44 -10.97
N LYS A 159 -18.92 19.85 -11.85
CA LYS A 159 -18.61 20.16 -13.25
C LYS A 159 -17.83 21.47 -13.37
N GLU A 160 -18.22 22.48 -12.59
CA GLU A 160 -17.52 23.77 -12.53
C GLU A 160 -16.14 23.62 -11.88
N LEU A 161 -16.01 22.79 -10.83
CA LEU A 161 -14.72 22.51 -10.20
C LEU A 161 -13.78 21.74 -11.16
N PHE A 162 -14.30 20.74 -11.89
CA PHE A 162 -13.54 20.04 -12.93
C PHE A 162 -13.14 20.98 -14.09
N ASP A 163 -14.01 21.89 -14.50
CA ASP A 163 -13.74 22.85 -15.59
C ASP A 163 -12.74 23.95 -15.17
N VAL A 164 -12.63 24.27 -13.88
CA VAL A 164 -11.60 25.16 -13.33
C VAL A 164 -10.26 24.44 -13.23
N ILE A 165 -10.23 23.22 -12.68
CA ILE A 165 -9.02 22.39 -12.58
C ILE A 165 -8.47 22.07 -13.98
N ASN A 166 -9.33 21.80 -14.97
CA ASN A 166 -8.91 21.58 -16.35
C ASN A 166 -8.45 22.88 -17.04
N ARG A 167 -9.04 24.05 -16.73
CA ARG A 167 -8.55 25.33 -17.26
C ARG A 167 -7.16 25.67 -16.77
N GLU A 168 -6.87 25.43 -15.49
CA GLU A 168 -5.53 25.67 -14.94
C GLU A 168 -4.49 24.65 -15.43
N ARG A 169 -4.89 23.39 -15.69
CA ARG A 169 -4.02 22.37 -16.31
C ARG A 169 -3.71 22.65 -17.78
N VAL A 170 -4.64 23.20 -18.55
CA VAL A 170 -4.41 23.54 -19.97
C VAL A 170 -3.43 24.70 -20.11
N SER A 171 -3.46 25.69 -19.21
CA SER A 171 -2.48 26.80 -19.20
C SER A 171 -1.04 26.40 -18.86
N LEU A 172 -0.83 25.23 -18.25
CA LEU A 172 0.51 24.67 -17.98
C LEU A 172 1.04 23.79 -19.13
N SER A 173 0.22 23.53 -20.17
CA SER A 173 0.56 22.62 -21.28
C SER A 173 0.93 23.30 -22.60
N GLU A 174 0.88 24.64 -22.69
CA GLU A 174 1.20 25.36 -23.93
C GLU A 174 2.71 25.52 -24.22
N HIS A 175 3.60 24.96 -23.38
CA HIS A 175 5.03 24.88 -23.68
C HIS A 175 5.52 23.43 -23.63
N ASN A 176 5.27 22.69 -24.71
CA ASN A 176 6.23 21.82 -25.42
C ASN A 176 5.48 20.81 -26.30
N SER A 177 5.12 21.22 -27.53
CA SER A 177 4.70 20.27 -28.57
C SER A 177 5.93 19.75 -29.32
N VAL A 178 6.44 18.60 -28.90
CA VAL A 178 7.29 17.75 -29.76
C VAL A 178 6.49 16.50 -30.10
N THR A 179 5.75 16.55 -31.21
CA THR A 179 5.06 15.39 -31.77
C THR A 179 6.09 14.48 -32.43
N SER A 180 6.61 13.51 -31.68
CA SER A 180 7.28 12.36 -32.29
C SER A 180 6.25 11.25 -32.51
N SER A 181 6.10 10.81 -33.76
CA SER A 181 5.19 9.71 -34.11
C SER A 181 5.82 8.39 -33.65
N ILE A 182 5.67 8.08 -32.37
CA ILE A 182 6.22 6.85 -31.82
C ILE A 182 5.21 5.73 -32.05
N LYS A 183 5.65 4.71 -32.79
CA LYS A 183 4.86 3.50 -32.99
C LYS A 183 4.76 2.76 -31.65
N PRO A 184 3.56 2.35 -31.22
CA PRO A 184 3.38 1.61 -29.98
C PRO A 184 4.21 0.32 -30.02
N GLN A 185 5.02 0.10 -28.99
CA GLN A 185 5.76 -1.15 -28.83
C GLN A 185 4.87 -2.20 -28.17
N SER A 186 4.98 -3.45 -28.62
CA SER A 186 4.24 -4.59 -28.03
C SER A 186 5.15 -5.51 -27.23
N VAL A 187 4.65 -5.93 -26.07
CA VAL A 187 5.22 -6.97 -25.23
C VAL A 187 4.60 -8.30 -25.62
N LYS A 188 5.43 -9.31 -25.87
CA LYS A 188 5.01 -10.66 -26.25
C LYS A 188 5.48 -11.66 -25.19
N VAL A 189 4.58 -12.55 -24.80
CA VAL A 189 4.88 -13.72 -23.96
C VAL A 189 4.67 -14.97 -24.80
N THR A 190 5.69 -15.82 -24.85
CA THR A 190 5.67 -17.09 -25.57
C THR A 190 5.92 -18.24 -24.60
N ASN A 191 5.38 -19.42 -24.89
CA ASN A 191 5.70 -20.63 -24.14
C ASN A 191 7.10 -21.17 -24.52
N ASN A 192 7.52 -22.25 -23.85
CA ASN A 192 8.81 -22.91 -24.08
C ASN A 192 9.00 -23.43 -25.52
N ASN A 193 7.91 -23.61 -26.27
CA ASN A 193 7.94 -24.03 -27.68
C ASN A 193 7.94 -22.83 -28.64
N GLY A 194 8.08 -21.60 -28.12
CA GLY A 194 8.03 -20.36 -28.90
C GLY A 194 6.63 -19.97 -29.38
N ALA A 195 5.57 -20.67 -28.97
CA ALA A 195 4.21 -20.31 -29.35
C ALA A 195 3.76 -19.08 -28.56
N LEU A 196 3.20 -18.09 -29.25
CA LEU A 196 2.66 -16.87 -28.65
C LEU A 196 1.51 -17.23 -27.71
N LEU A 197 1.70 -17.00 -26.43
CA LEU A 197 0.65 -17.12 -25.42
C LEU A 197 -0.14 -15.82 -25.33
N TRP A 198 0.54 -14.69 -25.47
CA TRP A 198 -0.06 -13.38 -25.25
C TRP A 198 0.78 -12.25 -25.87
N GLU A 199 0.13 -11.21 -26.38
CA GLU A 199 0.75 -9.99 -26.87
C GLU A 199 -0.06 -8.77 -26.45
N ARG A 200 0.60 -7.68 -26.02
CA ARG A 200 -0.08 -6.40 -25.78
C ARG A 200 0.79 -5.20 -26.06
N SER A 201 0.16 -4.17 -26.61
CA SER A 201 0.82 -2.91 -26.95
C SER A 201 0.74 -1.93 -25.78
N THR A 202 1.72 -1.02 -25.70
CA THR A 202 1.66 0.13 -24.78
C THR A 202 0.32 0.87 -24.96
N PRO A 203 -0.44 1.15 -23.88
CA PRO A 203 -1.66 1.92 -23.96
C PRO A 203 -1.39 3.32 -24.47
N THR A 204 -2.33 3.83 -25.25
CA THR A 204 -2.41 5.26 -25.59
C THR A 204 -2.68 6.10 -24.33
N LEU A 205 -2.34 7.39 -24.39
CA LEU A 205 -2.64 8.34 -23.30
C LEU A 205 -4.13 8.37 -22.90
N ALA A 206 -5.03 8.14 -23.85
CA ALA A 206 -6.46 8.06 -23.57
C ALA A 206 -6.83 6.79 -22.78
N GLU A 207 -6.26 5.63 -23.16
CA GLU A 207 -6.47 4.35 -22.47
C GLU A 207 -5.88 4.37 -21.05
N TRP A 208 -4.80 5.13 -20.82
CA TRP A 208 -4.26 5.34 -19.48
C TRP A 208 -5.26 6.00 -18.52
N GLY A 209 -6.13 6.88 -19.01
CA GLY A 209 -7.19 7.50 -18.21
C GLY A 209 -8.25 6.50 -17.73
N GLU A 210 -8.51 5.45 -18.51
CA GLU A 210 -9.46 4.39 -18.14
C GLU A 210 -8.86 3.40 -17.13
N VAL A 211 -7.53 3.20 -17.17
CA VAL A 211 -6.82 2.30 -16.24
C VAL A 211 -6.97 2.74 -14.79
N TRP A 212 -7.22 4.02 -14.53
CA TRP A 212 -7.30 4.61 -13.19
C TRP A 212 -8.68 4.49 -12.52
N MET A 213 -9.68 3.90 -13.18
CA MET A 213 -11.02 3.73 -12.57
C MET A 213 -11.12 2.39 -11.80
N PRO A 214 -11.49 2.40 -10.50
CA PRO A 214 -11.49 1.19 -9.65
C PRO A 214 -12.59 0.16 -9.93
N SER A 215 -13.57 0.46 -10.80
CA SER A 215 -14.84 -0.29 -10.83
C SER A 215 -14.77 -1.70 -11.41
N ASP A 216 -13.68 -2.09 -12.09
CA ASP A 216 -13.66 -3.32 -12.89
C ASP A 216 -12.39 -4.19 -12.74
N ILE A 217 -11.71 -4.12 -11.58
CA ILE A 217 -10.44 -4.81 -11.33
C ILE A 217 -10.52 -6.31 -11.68
N GLU A 218 -11.57 -7.02 -11.27
CA GLU A 218 -11.69 -8.48 -11.47
C GLU A 218 -11.80 -8.87 -12.96
N ASP A 219 -12.54 -8.10 -13.74
CA ASP A 219 -12.75 -8.36 -15.17
C ASP A 219 -11.48 -8.01 -15.98
N ARG A 220 -10.72 -7.02 -15.50
CA ARG A 220 -9.42 -6.62 -16.03
C ARG A 220 -8.34 -7.66 -15.73
N LEU A 221 -8.36 -8.28 -14.55
CA LEU A 221 -7.51 -9.43 -14.20
C LEU A 221 -7.79 -10.64 -15.09
N LYS A 222 -9.07 -10.98 -15.32
CA LYS A 222 -9.47 -12.06 -16.25
C LYS A 222 -8.97 -11.85 -17.67
N LYS A 223 -8.75 -10.59 -18.07
CA LYS A 223 -8.30 -10.18 -19.41
C LYS A 223 -6.79 -9.87 -19.49
N GLY A 224 -6.03 -10.06 -18.41
CA GLY A 224 -4.60 -9.74 -18.34
C GLY A 224 -4.31 -8.29 -18.71
N GLN A 225 -4.95 -7.36 -18.01
CA GLN A 225 -4.77 -5.91 -18.20
C GLN A 225 -3.85 -5.32 -17.12
N TYR A 226 -3.37 -4.09 -17.35
CA TYR A 226 -2.68 -3.29 -16.34
C TYR A 226 -3.50 -3.26 -15.05
N GLN A 227 -2.92 -3.67 -13.93
CA GLN A 227 -3.63 -3.68 -12.65
C GLN A 227 -3.66 -2.28 -12.06
N TYR A 228 -2.48 -1.73 -11.76
CA TYR A 228 -2.34 -0.41 -11.12
C TYR A 228 -0.94 0.18 -11.41
N VAL A 229 -0.79 1.47 -11.14
CA VAL A 229 0.49 2.18 -11.21
C VAL A 229 1.26 1.91 -9.92
N ASN A 230 2.45 1.33 -10.04
CA ASN A 230 3.34 1.01 -8.92
C ASN A 230 4.35 2.12 -8.61
N GLY A 231 4.51 3.08 -9.53
CA GLY A 231 5.43 4.19 -9.32
C GLY A 231 5.37 5.19 -10.46
N GLU A 232 5.59 6.46 -10.13
CA GLU A 232 5.54 7.56 -11.08
C GLU A 232 6.62 8.59 -10.75
N THR A 233 7.36 9.02 -11.76
CA THR A 233 8.37 10.08 -11.67
C THR A 233 8.07 11.14 -12.74
N SER A 234 8.88 12.20 -12.85
CA SER A 234 8.67 13.22 -13.88
C SER A 234 8.77 12.65 -15.31
N ASP A 235 9.57 11.61 -15.51
CA ASP A 235 9.92 11.07 -16.82
C ASP A 235 9.51 9.59 -17.02
N THR A 236 9.12 8.88 -15.96
CA THR A 236 8.74 7.46 -16.05
C THR A 236 7.46 7.10 -15.28
N ILE A 237 6.81 6.02 -15.71
CA ILE A 237 5.67 5.40 -15.03
C ILE A 237 5.88 3.89 -14.98
N THR A 238 5.75 3.30 -13.79
CA THR A 238 5.84 1.86 -13.55
C THR A 238 4.46 1.33 -13.27
N VAL A 239 4.09 0.25 -13.96
CA VAL A 239 2.79 -0.38 -13.80
C VAL A 239 2.94 -1.86 -13.50
N VAL A 240 2.07 -2.34 -12.61
CA VAL A 240 1.96 -3.77 -12.31
C VAL A 240 1.11 -4.41 -13.39
N PHE A 241 1.66 -5.46 -13.96
CA PHE A 241 1.01 -6.29 -14.96
C PHE A 241 0.85 -7.71 -14.44
N THR A 242 -0.31 -8.30 -14.66
CA THR A 242 -0.60 -9.70 -14.28
C THR A 242 -1.08 -10.44 -15.51
N PRO A 243 -0.26 -11.31 -16.12
CA PRO A 243 -0.76 -12.21 -17.13
C PRO A 243 -1.75 -13.17 -16.47
N TYR A 244 -2.78 -13.57 -17.21
CA TYR A 244 -3.77 -14.53 -16.73
C TYR A 244 -3.09 -15.80 -16.19
N GLY A 245 -3.23 -16.03 -14.88
CA GLY A 245 -2.67 -17.19 -14.19
C GLY A 245 -1.15 -17.18 -13.96
N GLY A 246 -0.48 -16.03 -14.11
CA GLY A 246 0.96 -15.88 -13.84
C GLY A 246 1.29 -14.87 -12.76
N LEU A 247 2.58 -14.75 -12.43
CA LEU A 247 3.09 -13.81 -11.43
C LEU A 247 2.98 -12.36 -11.92
N ASP A 248 2.75 -11.46 -10.97
CA ASP A 248 2.79 -10.03 -11.21
C ASP A 248 4.20 -9.62 -11.64
N PHE A 249 4.30 -8.65 -12.56
CA PHE A 249 5.58 -8.04 -12.88
C PHE A 249 5.43 -6.56 -13.20
N ASN A 250 6.48 -5.82 -12.84
CA ASN A 250 6.56 -4.39 -13.10
C ASN A 250 7.07 -4.13 -14.52
N ILE A 251 6.40 -3.21 -15.22
CA ILE A 251 6.88 -2.66 -16.48
C ILE A 251 7.01 -1.15 -16.31
N THR A 252 8.20 -0.62 -16.53
CA THR A 252 8.46 0.82 -16.48
C THR A 252 8.53 1.40 -17.89
N PHE A 253 7.73 2.43 -18.13
CA PHE A 253 7.66 3.19 -19.37
C PHE A 253 8.22 4.58 -19.18
N ASN A 254 8.80 5.14 -20.24
CA ASN A 254 9.13 6.56 -20.30
C ASN A 254 7.86 7.33 -20.70
N LYS A 255 7.50 8.36 -19.94
CA LYS A 255 6.30 9.16 -20.16
C LYS A 255 6.32 10.01 -21.42
N ILE A 256 7.52 10.44 -21.82
CA ILE A 256 7.70 11.34 -22.96
C ILE A 256 7.54 10.57 -24.27
N ASN A 257 8.07 9.34 -24.31
CA ASN A 257 8.19 8.60 -25.56
C ASN A 257 7.50 7.21 -25.55
N GLY A 258 6.92 6.79 -24.43
CA GLY A 258 6.20 5.52 -24.30
C GLY A 258 7.07 4.26 -24.41
N LEU A 259 8.41 4.40 -24.42
CA LEU A 259 9.33 3.27 -24.53
C LEU A 259 9.44 2.54 -23.19
N VAL A 260 9.50 1.21 -23.24
CA VAL A 260 9.80 0.38 -22.08
C VAL A 260 11.28 0.55 -21.73
N ILE A 261 11.56 0.98 -20.50
CA ILE A 261 12.92 1.32 -20.05
C ILE A 261 13.54 0.20 -19.19
N GLY A 262 12.72 -0.74 -18.68
CA GLY A 262 13.15 -1.85 -17.84
C GLY A 262 12.58 -3.19 -18.30
N LYS A 263 13.37 -4.25 -18.23
CA LYS A 263 12.87 -5.63 -18.41
C LYS A 263 11.96 -5.99 -17.23
N PRO A 264 10.97 -6.89 -17.43
CA PRO A 264 10.18 -7.42 -16.33
C PRO A 264 11.12 -8.02 -15.29
N SER A 265 11.24 -7.37 -14.13
CA SER A 265 11.64 -8.08 -12.92
C SER A 265 10.39 -8.80 -12.45
N GLU A 266 10.48 -10.11 -12.24
CA GLU A 266 9.44 -10.85 -11.51
C GLU A 266 9.15 -10.06 -10.22
N ALA A 267 7.90 -9.64 -10.02
CA ALA A 267 7.51 -9.18 -8.71
C ALA A 267 7.57 -10.42 -7.82
N ARG A 268 8.43 -10.38 -6.80
CA ARG A 268 8.53 -11.44 -5.81
C ARG A 268 7.26 -11.54 -4.99
#